data_AF-A0A954D1Q2-F1
#
_entry.id   AF-A0A954D1Q2-F1
#
_cell.length_a   1.000
_cell.length_b   1.000
_cell.length_c   1.000
_cell.angle_alpha   90.00
_cell.angle_beta   90.00
_cell.angle_gamma   90.00
#
_symmetry.space_group_name_H-M   'P 1'
#
loop_
_entity.id
_entity.type
_entity.pdbx_description
1 polymer ?
#
loop_
_entity_poly.entity_id
_entity_poly.type
_entity_poly.pdbx_seq_one_letter_code
_entity_poly.pdbx_strand_id
1 'polypeptide(L)'
;RRPADRGGVAARRGFDECNLDELRAMADSESSSGFTACTPVTVDAGGVRRATAEWFTGDDGVAFQPVSAFPEPGLLEWVTDDVMIERAPSGAYVEEWRRLPGTRGPLRHLVETTGRHVYVAGTAAVVVRDRPRPVATETRLAELVAACGDDRDSIVALIDCEFSFARRTDDGTYVVEASTLPWQEGTTVDVGLR
;
A
#
# COMPACT_ATOMS: atom_id res chain seq x y z
N ARG A 1 -2.84 5.73 -2.20
CA ARG A 1 -4.13 6.48 -2.29
C ARG A 1 -5.14 5.63 -3.05
N ARG A 2 -6.41 5.56 -2.64
CA ARG A 2 -7.46 4.83 -3.38
C ARG A 2 -8.27 5.79 -4.27
N PRO A 3 -8.57 5.44 -5.54
CA PRO A 3 -9.51 6.21 -6.35
C PRO A 3 -10.91 6.24 -5.71
N ALA A 4 -11.60 7.38 -5.79
CA ALA A 4 -12.95 7.54 -5.23
C ALA A 4 -14.02 6.81 -6.05
N ASP A 5 -13.79 6.64 -7.35
CA ASP A 5 -14.61 5.84 -8.26
C ASP A 5 -13.78 4.63 -8.69
N ARG A 6 -14.22 3.43 -8.32
CA ARG A 6 -13.60 2.15 -8.71
C ARG A 6 -14.23 1.58 -9.99
N GLY A 7 -14.88 2.40 -10.81
CA GLY A 7 -15.50 1.95 -12.06
C GLY A 7 -16.58 0.88 -11.87
N GLY A 8 -17.24 0.83 -10.70
CA GLY A 8 -18.25 -0.18 -10.39
C GLY A 8 -17.73 -1.53 -9.85
N VAL A 9 -16.42 -1.69 -9.66
CA VAL A 9 -15.81 -2.99 -9.24
C VAL A 9 -16.18 -3.40 -7.80
N ALA A 10 -16.74 -2.50 -6.99
CA ALA A 10 -17.03 -2.75 -5.56
C ALA A 10 -17.97 -3.95 -5.30
N ALA A 11 -18.82 -4.32 -6.26
CA ALA A 11 -19.75 -5.46 -6.12
C ALA A 11 -19.19 -6.79 -6.63
N ARG A 12 -17.98 -6.80 -7.21
CA ARG A 12 -17.38 -7.98 -7.86
C ARG A 12 -16.77 -8.90 -6.82
N ARG A 13 -16.84 -10.22 -7.05
CA ARG A 13 -16.28 -11.28 -6.19
C ARG A 13 -14.94 -11.83 -6.65
N GLY A 14 -14.47 -11.39 -7.81
CA GLY A 14 -13.21 -11.82 -8.41
C GLY A 14 -13.04 -11.21 -9.80
N PHE A 15 -11.86 -11.40 -10.37
CA PHE A 15 -11.54 -10.91 -11.72
C PHE A 15 -12.54 -11.40 -12.78
N ASP A 16 -13.07 -12.61 -12.64
CA ASP A 16 -13.98 -13.23 -13.62
C ASP A 16 -15.32 -12.51 -13.76
N GLU A 17 -15.67 -11.67 -12.78
CA GLU A 17 -16.86 -10.84 -12.85
C GLU A 17 -16.58 -9.43 -13.43
N CYS A 18 -15.31 -9.07 -13.65
CA CYS A 18 -14.90 -7.77 -14.17
C CYS A 18 -14.83 -7.78 -15.71
N ASN A 19 -15.34 -6.71 -16.33
CA ASN A 19 -15.08 -6.40 -17.73
C ASN A 19 -13.69 -5.74 -17.92
N LEU A 20 -13.28 -5.53 -19.17
CA LEU A 20 -11.95 -4.97 -19.47
C LEU A 20 -11.74 -3.55 -18.93
N ASP A 21 -12.76 -2.69 -18.96
CA ASP A 21 -12.65 -1.32 -18.46
C ASP A 21 -12.53 -1.30 -16.93
N GLU A 22 -13.27 -2.18 -16.25
CA GLU A 22 -13.15 -2.43 -14.82
C GLU A 22 -11.74 -2.90 -14.44
N LEU A 23 -11.17 -3.86 -15.19
CA LEU A 23 -9.81 -4.34 -14.96
C LEU A 23 -8.77 -3.23 -15.21
N ARG A 24 -8.95 -2.42 -16.26
CA ARG A 24 -8.06 -1.28 -16.57
C ARG A 24 -8.12 -0.22 -15.48
N ALA A 25 -9.31 0.09 -14.95
CA ALA A 25 -9.48 1.06 -13.88
C ALA A 25 -8.77 0.66 -12.58
N MET A 26 -8.61 -0.65 -12.32
CA MET A 26 -7.87 -1.13 -11.14
C MET A 26 -6.36 -0.77 -11.22
N ALA A 27 -5.80 -0.59 -12.42
CA ALA A 27 -4.40 -0.25 -12.63
C ALA A 27 -4.01 1.16 -12.12
N ASP A 28 -4.99 2.03 -11.86
CA ASP A 28 -4.78 3.38 -11.32
C ASP A 28 -4.60 3.39 -9.80
N SER A 29 -4.64 2.24 -9.14
CA SER A 29 -4.40 2.15 -7.70
C SER A 29 -2.96 2.54 -7.35
N GLU A 30 -2.78 3.24 -6.22
CA GLU A 30 -1.46 3.56 -5.69
C GLU A 30 -1.31 2.92 -4.32
N SER A 31 -0.43 1.94 -4.22
CA SER A 31 -0.07 1.26 -2.98
C SER A 31 1.36 0.72 -3.08
N SER A 32 2.08 0.75 -1.97
CA SER A 32 3.40 0.16 -1.86
C SER A 32 3.66 -0.27 -0.42
N SER A 33 4.55 -1.23 -0.28
CA SER A 33 5.13 -1.65 0.99
C SER A 33 6.62 -1.86 0.80
N GLY A 34 7.34 -1.75 1.91
CA GLY A 34 8.78 -1.88 1.93
C GLY A 34 9.29 -1.32 3.25
N PHE A 35 10.50 -0.80 3.23
CA PHE A 35 11.05 -0.11 4.39
C PHE A 35 11.44 1.31 4.05
N THR A 36 11.46 2.15 5.08
CA THR A 36 11.90 3.53 5.01
C THR A 36 13.18 3.65 5.80
N ALA A 37 14.25 4.14 5.17
CA ALA A 37 15.45 4.54 5.89
C ALA A 37 15.31 6.01 6.26
N CYS A 38 15.38 6.32 7.56
CA CYS A 38 15.32 7.69 8.06
C CYS A 38 16.68 8.11 8.61
N THR A 39 17.06 9.38 8.39
CA THR A 39 18.12 9.98 9.20
C THR A 39 17.69 10.05 10.67
N PRO A 40 18.63 10.18 11.62
CA PRO A 40 18.28 10.48 13.00
C PRO A 40 17.37 11.71 13.08
N VAL A 41 16.35 11.63 13.95
CA VAL A 41 15.45 12.75 14.19
C VAL A 41 16.22 13.86 14.90
N THR A 42 16.24 15.05 14.30
CA THR A 42 16.81 16.26 14.88
C THR A 42 15.70 17.12 15.47
N VAL A 43 16.00 17.89 16.53
CA VAL A 43 15.05 18.80 17.17
C VAL A 43 15.65 20.20 17.15
N ASP A 44 14.95 21.17 16.57
CA ASP A 44 15.42 22.55 16.52
C ASP A 44 15.14 23.32 17.83
N ALA A 45 15.60 24.57 17.89
CA ALA A 45 15.40 25.44 19.06
C ALA A 45 13.92 25.74 19.36
N GLY A 46 13.03 25.58 18.37
CA GLY A 46 11.59 25.71 18.52
C GLY A 46 10.89 24.40 18.92
N GLY A 47 11.64 23.31 19.11
CA GLY A 47 11.11 21.99 19.47
C GLY A 47 10.57 21.20 18.27
N VAL A 48 10.75 21.68 17.04
CA VAL A 48 10.26 20.98 15.84
C VAL A 48 11.18 19.81 15.51
N ARG A 49 10.59 18.63 15.36
CA ARG A 49 11.32 17.39 15.04
C ARG A 49 11.35 17.17 13.53
N ARG A 50 12.53 16.85 12.97
CA ARG A 50 12.71 16.63 11.53
C ARG A 50 13.66 15.47 11.21
N ALA A 51 13.42 14.82 10.07
CA ALA A 51 14.29 13.82 9.47
C ALA A 51 14.13 13.84 7.94
N THR A 52 15.04 13.19 7.21
CA THR A 52 14.82 12.83 5.81
C THR A 52 14.54 11.34 5.70
N ALA A 53 13.72 10.95 4.73
CA ALA A 53 13.30 9.58 4.51
C ALA A 53 13.56 9.13 3.07
N GLU A 54 14.14 7.95 2.90
CA GLU A 54 14.26 7.25 1.63
C GLU A 54 13.42 5.98 1.64
N TRP A 55 12.67 5.76 0.57
CA TRP A 55 11.70 4.67 0.44
C TRP A 55 12.25 3.54 -0.41
N PHE A 56 12.22 2.31 0.11
CA PHE A 56 12.74 1.13 -0.55
C PHE A 56 11.64 0.08 -0.69
N THR A 57 11.24 -0.19 -1.94
CA THR A 57 10.23 -1.19 -2.30
C THR A 57 10.84 -2.37 -3.08
N GLY A 58 12.16 -2.57 -2.98
CA GLY A 58 12.93 -3.61 -3.69
C GLY A 58 12.78 -5.01 -3.08
N ASP A 59 13.88 -5.74 -2.89
CA ASP A 59 13.93 -7.18 -2.54
C ASP A 59 12.99 -7.66 -1.41
N ASP A 60 12.60 -6.77 -0.48
CA ASP A 60 11.70 -7.07 0.65
C ASP A 60 10.36 -6.31 0.61
N GLY A 61 10.12 -5.54 -0.45
CA GLY A 61 8.95 -4.67 -0.65
C GLY A 61 8.09 -5.10 -1.84
N VAL A 62 6.93 -4.48 -1.95
CA VAL A 62 6.00 -4.68 -3.07
C VAL A 62 5.54 -3.31 -3.51
N ALA A 63 5.57 -3.05 -4.81
CA ALA A 63 5.05 -1.81 -5.38
C ALA A 63 3.91 -2.13 -6.35
N PHE A 64 2.73 -1.52 -6.12
CA PHE A 64 1.65 -1.62 -7.08
C PHE A 64 1.99 -0.86 -8.36
N GLN A 65 2.61 0.30 -8.28
CA GLN A 65 3.15 0.98 -9.45
C GLN A 65 4.63 0.60 -9.63
N PRO A 66 5.06 0.04 -10.77
CA PRO A 66 6.45 -0.37 -10.98
C PRO A 66 7.43 0.82 -10.93
N VAL A 67 6.98 1.99 -11.36
CA VAL A 67 7.74 3.25 -11.34
C VAL A 67 7.20 4.14 -10.22
N SER A 68 8.07 4.56 -9.30
CA SER A 68 7.73 5.59 -8.32
C SER A 68 7.53 6.94 -9.01
N ALA A 69 6.41 7.60 -8.73
CA ALA A 69 6.13 8.93 -9.26
C ALA A 69 7.08 10.00 -8.69
N PHE A 70 7.62 9.77 -7.49
CA PHE A 70 8.45 10.73 -6.76
C PHE A 70 9.62 9.99 -6.07
N PRO A 71 10.77 9.84 -6.75
CA PRO A 71 11.91 9.07 -6.22
C PRO A 71 12.79 9.88 -5.24
N GLU A 72 12.49 11.16 -5.02
CA GLU A 72 13.29 12.00 -4.14
C GLU A 72 13.06 11.68 -2.66
N PRO A 73 14.10 11.84 -1.80
CA PRO A 73 13.93 11.66 -0.36
C PRO A 73 12.89 12.63 0.21
N GLY A 74 11.98 12.12 1.03
CA GLY A 74 10.96 12.91 1.71
C GLY A 74 11.53 13.70 2.88
N LEU A 75 11.07 14.94 3.06
CA LEU A 75 11.36 15.75 4.25
C LEU A 75 10.25 15.55 5.29
N LEU A 76 10.59 14.88 6.40
CA LEU A 76 9.67 14.58 7.47
C LEU A 76 9.68 15.68 8.54
N GLU A 77 8.51 16.15 8.93
CA GLU A 77 8.30 17.08 10.05
C GLU A 77 7.16 16.59 10.95
N TRP A 78 7.42 16.41 12.24
CA TRP A 78 6.38 16.03 13.20
C TRP A 78 5.71 17.27 13.78
N VAL A 79 4.46 17.52 13.36
CA VAL A 79 3.62 18.62 13.86
C VAL A 79 3.08 18.29 15.25
N THR A 80 2.78 17.02 15.51
CA THR A 80 2.41 16.51 16.83
C THR A 80 3.01 15.12 17.05
N ASP A 81 2.70 14.45 18.15
CA ASP A 81 3.09 13.06 18.35
C ASP A 81 2.34 12.09 17.43
N ASP A 82 1.17 12.46 16.93
CA ASP A 82 0.29 11.61 16.12
C ASP A 82 0.22 12.07 14.65
N VAL A 83 0.86 13.20 14.30
CA VAL A 83 0.81 13.78 12.96
C VAL A 83 2.23 14.12 12.49
N MET A 84 2.58 13.57 11.33
CA MET A 84 3.80 13.84 10.59
C MET A 84 3.43 14.37 9.21
N ILE A 85 4.12 15.40 8.74
CA ILE A 85 4.00 15.91 7.37
C ILE A 85 5.27 15.51 6.61
N GLU A 86 5.09 14.97 5.42
CA GLU A 86 6.17 14.70 4.48
C GLU A 86 6.07 15.66 3.30
N ARG A 87 7.22 16.16 2.85
CA ARG A 87 7.31 17.06 1.70
C ARG A 87 8.39 16.62 0.74
N ALA A 88 8.05 16.67 -0.54
CA ALA A 88 9.01 16.70 -1.63
C ALA A 88 9.98 17.90 -1.49
N PRO A 89 11.31 17.68 -1.53
CA PRO A 89 12.27 18.77 -1.75
C PRO A 89 11.94 19.62 -2.99
N SER A 90 11.45 18.99 -4.06
CA SER A 90 11.03 19.69 -5.29
C SER A 90 9.71 20.48 -5.15
N GLY A 91 8.93 20.22 -4.10
CA GLY A 91 7.56 20.74 -3.95
C GLY A 91 6.49 19.96 -4.73
N ALA A 92 6.82 18.81 -5.34
CA ALA A 92 5.88 18.01 -6.13
C ALA A 92 4.72 17.40 -5.33
N TYR A 93 4.91 17.14 -4.03
CA TYR A 93 3.88 16.60 -3.17
C TYR A 93 4.00 17.08 -1.71
N VAL A 94 2.88 16.94 -0.99
CA VAL A 94 2.77 17.08 0.46
C VAL A 94 1.86 15.98 0.95
N GLU A 95 2.33 15.18 1.89
CA GLU A 95 1.54 14.11 2.51
C GLU A 95 1.40 14.34 4.01
N GLU A 96 0.18 14.14 4.51
CA GLU A 96 -0.11 14.18 5.94
C GLU A 96 -0.33 12.75 6.44
N TRP A 97 0.54 12.33 7.33
CA TRP A 97 0.53 11.02 7.96
C TRP A 97 -0.04 11.15 9.36
N ARG A 98 -1.18 10.51 9.58
CA ARG A 98 -1.82 10.43 10.91
C ARG A 98 -1.65 9.03 11.46
N ARG A 99 -1.12 8.92 12.67
CA ARG A 99 -1.10 7.64 13.38
C ARG A 99 -2.53 7.23 13.71
N LEU A 100 -2.85 5.98 13.41
CA LEU A 100 -4.14 5.39 13.75
C LEU A 100 -4.22 5.12 15.27
N PRO A 101 -5.38 5.31 15.90
CA PRO A 101 -5.58 4.93 17.30
C PRO A 101 -5.31 3.44 17.54
N GLY A 102 -4.67 3.11 18.65
CA GLY A 102 -4.39 1.72 19.04
C GLY A 102 -3.18 1.08 18.36
N THR A 103 -2.40 1.82 17.57
CA THR A 103 -1.26 1.27 16.81
C THR A 103 0.13 1.65 17.35
N ARG A 104 0.21 2.24 18.56
CA ARG A 104 1.49 2.64 19.22
C ARG A 104 2.37 1.46 19.67
N GLY A 105 1.91 0.22 19.51
CA GLY A 105 2.67 -0.99 19.88
C GLY A 105 3.76 -1.34 18.86
N PRO A 106 4.62 -2.34 19.18
CA PRO A 106 5.60 -2.83 18.22
C PRO A 106 4.93 -3.39 16.97
N LEU A 107 5.55 -3.13 15.82
CA LEU A 107 5.18 -3.75 14.57
C LEU A 107 5.59 -5.22 14.58
N ARG A 108 4.66 -6.12 14.29
CA ARG A 108 4.97 -7.51 13.93
C ARG A 108 4.91 -7.63 12.41
N HIS A 109 5.89 -8.30 11.82
CA HIS A 109 5.92 -8.62 10.40
C HIS A 109 6.08 -10.13 10.25
N LEU A 110 5.13 -10.75 9.56
CA LEU A 110 5.13 -12.16 9.21
C LEU A 110 5.19 -12.28 7.69
N VAL A 111 6.04 -13.18 7.19
CA VAL A 111 6.05 -13.59 5.79
C VAL A 111 5.59 -15.04 5.72
N GLU A 112 4.44 -15.27 5.09
CA GLU A 112 3.90 -16.61 4.88
C GLU A 112 4.71 -17.38 3.82
N THR A 113 4.60 -18.71 3.80
CA THR A 113 5.24 -19.56 2.79
C THR A 113 4.79 -19.25 1.35
N THR A 114 3.65 -18.57 1.21
CA THR A 114 3.09 -18.10 -0.06
C THR A 114 3.77 -16.83 -0.58
N GLY A 115 4.66 -16.21 0.21
CA GLY A 115 5.23 -14.89 -0.08
C GLY A 115 4.29 -13.73 0.30
N ARG A 116 3.19 -14.00 1.01
CA ARG A 116 2.29 -12.97 1.55
C ARG A 116 2.87 -12.36 2.82
N HIS A 117 2.93 -11.03 2.88
CA HIS A 117 3.40 -10.28 4.03
C HIS A 117 2.21 -9.84 4.88
N VAL A 118 2.31 -10.00 6.20
CA VAL A 118 1.32 -9.54 7.16
C VAL A 118 2.01 -8.65 8.19
N TYR A 119 1.61 -7.39 8.23
CA TYR A 119 2.07 -6.37 9.16
C TYR A 119 0.99 -6.14 10.20
N VAL A 120 1.32 -6.19 11.49
CA VAL A 120 0.35 -5.98 12.58
C VAL A 120 0.90 -4.92 13.53
N ALA A 121 0.12 -3.86 13.72
CA ALA A 121 0.41 -2.77 14.65
C ALA A 121 -0.82 -2.55 15.54
N GLY A 122 -0.86 -3.24 16.68
CA GLY A 122 -1.99 -3.18 17.62
C GLY A 122 -3.32 -3.55 16.95
N THR A 123 -4.25 -2.61 16.84
CA THR A 123 -5.60 -2.83 16.26
C THR A 123 -5.66 -2.79 14.73
N ALA A 124 -4.53 -2.52 14.06
CA ALA A 124 -4.46 -2.50 12.60
C ALA A 124 -3.59 -3.64 12.06
N ALA A 125 -3.99 -4.20 10.93
CA ALA A 125 -3.17 -5.10 10.14
C ALA A 125 -3.15 -4.66 8.67
N VAL A 126 -2.02 -4.89 8.00
CA VAL A 126 -1.88 -4.73 6.56
C VAL A 126 -1.39 -6.04 5.98
N VAL A 127 -2.10 -6.51 4.98
CA VAL A 127 -1.71 -7.66 4.17
C VAL A 127 -1.18 -7.15 2.84
N VAL A 128 -0.06 -7.71 2.42
CA VAL A 128 0.51 -7.46 1.10
C VAL A 128 0.84 -8.77 0.41
N ARG A 129 0.49 -8.88 -0.86
CA ARG A 129 0.89 -9.99 -1.73
C ARG A 129 1.25 -9.44 -3.09
N ASP A 130 2.44 -9.77 -3.56
CA ASP A 130 2.85 -9.37 -4.91
C ASP A 130 2.13 -10.19 -5.99
N ARG A 131 2.33 -9.75 -7.22
CA ARG A 131 1.87 -10.38 -8.45
C ARG A 131 2.47 -11.76 -8.62
N PRO A 132 1.77 -12.67 -9.31
CA PRO A 132 2.33 -13.98 -9.65
C PRO A 132 3.50 -13.90 -10.64
N ARG A 133 3.71 -12.75 -11.30
CA ARG A 133 4.78 -12.53 -12.27
C ARG A 133 5.49 -11.19 -12.00
N PRO A 134 6.84 -11.15 -12.04
CA PRO A 134 7.58 -9.90 -11.99
C PRO A 134 7.18 -8.95 -13.12
N VAL A 135 7.19 -7.66 -12.82
CA VAL A 135 6.88 -6.59 -13.77
C VAL A 135 8.12 -5.73 -13.97
N ALA A 136 8.33 -5.23 -15.19
CA ALA A 136 9.44 -4.33 -15.49
C ALA A 136 9.29 -3.01 -14.70
N THR A 137 10.32 -2.63 -13.96
CA THR A 137 10.35 -1.46 -13.06
C THR A 137 10.46 -0.12 -13.78
N GLU A 138 10.71 -0.14 -15.10
CA GLU A 138 10.96 1.07 -15.90
C GLU A 138 9.73 1.56 -16.66
N THR A 139 8.56 0.93 -16.48
CA THR A 139 7.34 1.25 -17.23
C THR A 139 6.15 1.39 -16.29
N ARG A 140 5.33 2.43 -16.51
CA ARG A 140 4.13 2.66 -15.69
C ARG A 140 3.13 1.52 -15.91
N LEU A 141 2.40 1.14 -14.86
CA LEU A 141 1.45 0.03 -14.95
C LEU A 141 0.38 0.25 -16.02
N ALA A 142 -0.12 1.49 -16.14
CA ALA A 142 -1.10 1.86 -17.16
C ALA A 142 -0.59 1.63 -18.59
N GLU A 143 0.69 1.86 -18.87
CA GLU A 143 1.29 1.62 -20.19
C GLU A 143 1.42 0.12 -20.47
N LEU A 144 1.81 -0.67 -19.46
CA LEU A 144 1.87 -2.13 -19.57
C LEU A 144 0.49 -2.74 -19.82
N VAL A 145 -0.53 -2.27 -19.09
CA VAL A 145 -1.93 -2.68 -19.27
C VAL A 145 -2.44 -2.29 -20.65
N ALA A 146 -2.12 -1.09 -21.13
CA ALA A 146 -2.47 -0.66 -22.49
C ALA A 146 -1.83 -1.53 -23.57
N ALA A 147 -0.58 -1.96 -23.37
CA ALA A 147 0.14 -2.83 -24.31
C ALA A 147 -0.46 -4.24 -24.42
N CYS A 148 -1.22 -4.71 -23.43
CA CYS A 148 -1.96 -5.98 -23.50
C CYS A 148 -3.15 -5.94 -24.48
N GLY A 149 -3.61 -4.76 -24.90
CA GLY A 149 -4.83 -4.64 -25.71
C GLY A 149 -6.03 -5.23 -24.97
N ASP A 150 -6.68 -6.22 -25.58
CA ASP A 150 -7.83 -6.93 -25.00
C ASP A 150 -7.45 -8.31 -24.40
N ASP A 151 -6.15 -8.61 -24.26
CA ASP A 151 -5.69 -9.82 -23.58
C ASP A 151 -5.94 -9.72 -22.07
N ARG A 152 -7.11 -10.22 -21.67
CA ARG A 152 -7.59 -10.19 -20.29
C ARG A 152 -6.63 -10.87 -19.31
N ASP A 153 -6.08 -12.02 -19.65
CA ASP A 153 -5.25 -12.80 -18.72
C ASP A 153 -3.93 -12.08 -18.44
N SER A 154 -3.36 -11.42 -19.45
CA SER A 154 -2.20 -10.55 -19.28
C SER A 154 -2.51 -9.33 -18.42
N ILE A 155 -3.68 -8.69 -18.59
CA ILE A 155 -4.11 -7.57 -17.72
C ILE A 155 -4.24 -8.04 -16.27
N VAL A 156 -4.93 -9.17 -16.03
CA VAL A 156 -5.11 -9.72 -14.68
C VAL A 156 -3.76 -10.00 -14.03
N ALA A 157 -2.81 -10.61 -14.74
CA ALA A 157 -1.47 -10.88 -14.21
C ALA A 157 -0.71 -9.62 -13.78
N LEU A 158 -1.01 -8.46 -14.39
CA LEU A 158 -0.42 -7.15 -14.04
C LEU A 158 -1.12 -6.46 -12.86
N ILE A 159 -2.38 -6.75 -12.56
CA ILE A 159 -3.14 -6.07 -11.51
C ILE A 159 -3.45 -6.96 -10.30
N ASP A 160 -3.14 -8.26 -10.37
CA ASP A 160 -3.31 -9.23 -9.28
C ASP A 160 -2.27 -9.06 -8.16
N CYS A 161 -2.31 -7.89 -7.54
CA CYS A 161 -1.44 -7.44 -6.47
C CYS A 161 -2.31 -6.96 -5.30
N GLU A 162 -2.16 -7.59 -4.14
CA GLU A 162 -2.99 -7.31 -2.96
C GLU A 162 -2.30 -6.33 -2.03
N PHE A 163 -3.01 -5.26 -1.68
CA PHE A 163 -2.78 -4.45 -0.50
C PHE A 163 -4.11 -4.33 0.23
N SER A 164 -4.23 -5.03 1.36
CA SER A 164 -5.46 -5.03 2.17
C SER A 164 -5.16 -4.44 3.55
N PHE A 165 -5.93 -3.44 3.96
CA PHE A 165 -5.91 -2.92 5.33
C PHE A 165 -7.10 -3.50 6.11
N ALA A 166 -6.81 -4.05 7.28
CA ALA A 166 -7.75 -4.69 8.17
C ALA A 166 -7.73 -4.06 9.56
N ARG A 167 -8.90 -4.00 10.20
CA ARG A 167 -9.06 -3.53 11.57
C ARG A 167 -9.48 -4.67 12.48
N ARG A 168 -8.97 -4.66 13.70
CA ARG A 168 -9.36 -5.59 14.75
C ARG A 168 -10.76 -5.25 15.27
N THR A 169 -11.65 -6.23 15.28
CA THR A 169 -12.98 -6.18 15.88
C THR A 169 -12.92 -6.51 17.37
N ASP A 170 -14.03 -6.27 18.10
CA ASP A 170 -14.10 -6.45 19.56
C ASP A 170 -13.90 -7.92 20.00
N ASP A 171 -14.27 -8.87 19.15
CA ASP A 171 -14.04 -10.31 19.34
C ASP A 171 -12.57 -10.73 19.07
N GLY A 172 -11.74 -9.78 18.65
CA GLY A 172 -10.32 -9.96 18.41
C GLY A 172 -9.94 -10.36 16.98
N THR A 173 -10.92 -10.57 16.10
CA THR A 173 -10.73 -10.91 14.68
C THR A 173 -10.24 -9.69 13.89
N TYR A 174 -9.49 -9.87 12.78
CA TYR A 174 -9.15 -8.77 11.87
C TYR A 174 -9.99 -8.86 10.60
N VAL A 175 -10.70 -7.79 10.26
CA VAL A 175 -11.57 -7.71 9.07
C VAL A 175 -11.06 -6.65 8.11
N VAL A 176 -10.94 -7.01 6.82
CA VAL A 176 -10.47 -6.10 5.78
C VAL A 176 -11.51 -4.98 5.55
N GLU A 177 -11.09 -3.73 5.72
CA GLU A 177 -11.92 -2.55 5.44
C GLU A 177 -11.60 -1.93 4.06
N ALA A 178 -10.49 -2.37 3.47
CA ALA A 178 -9.89 -1.71 2.33
C ALA A 178 -8.98 -2.66 1.58
N SER A 179 -9.17 -2.79 0.26
CA SER A 179 -8.23 -3.55 -0.57
C SER A 179 -8.05 -2.97 -1.97
N THR A 180 -6.91 -3.27 -2.60
CA THR A 180 -6.72 -3.18 -4.06
C THR A 180 -7.52 -4.24 -4.81
N LEU A 181 -7.92 -5.33 -4.14
CA LEU A 181 -8.79 -6.38 -4.64
C LEU A 181 -10.14 -6.28 -3.91
N PRO A 182 -11.17 -5.61 -4.47
CA PRO A 182 -12.37 -5.23 -3.72
C PRO A 182 -13.11 -6.39 -3.05
N TRP A 183 -13.06 -7.60 -3.62
CA TRP A 183 -13.64 -8.81 -3.04
C TRP A 183 -12.97 -9.30 -1.76
N GLN A 184 -11.84 -8.74 -1.35
CA GLN A 184 -11.25 -8.97 -0.04
C GLN A 184 -11.93 -8.16 1.06
N GLU A 185 -12.66 -7.08 0.73
CA GLU A 185 -13.31 -6.25 1.74
C GLU A 185 -14.41 -7.04 2.47
N GLY A 186 -14.40 -6.97 3.81
CA GLY A 186 -15.27 -7.76 4.68
C GLY A 186 -14.77 -9.19 5.00
N THR A 187 -13.69 -9.66 4.36
CA THR A 187 -13.10 -10.95 4.70
C THR A 187 -12.24 -10.86 5.98
N THR A 188 -12.05 -12.01 6.62
CA THR A 188 -11.19 -12.13 7.81
C THR A 188 -9.74 -12.40 7.41
N VAL A 189 -8.80 -11.76 8.10
CA VAL A 189 -7.35 -11.99 7.98
C VAL A 189 -6.87 -12.83 9.15
N ASP A 190 -6.21 -13.96 8.85
CA ASP A 190 -5.39 -14.65 9.84
C ASP A 190 -4.07 -13.88 10.01
N VAL A 191 -3.84 -13.37 11.21
CA VAL A 191 -2.65 -12.59 11.56
C VAL A 191 -1.62 -13.39 12.37
N GLY A 192 -1.76 -14.71 12.42
CA GLY A 192 -0.79 -15.61 13.08
C GLY A 192 -0.60 -15.28 14.57
N LEU A 193 -1.64 -14.74 15.22
CA LEU A 193 -1.67 -14.52 16.67
C LEU A 193 -2.11 -15.82 17.34
N ARG A 194 -1.22 -16.81 17.40
CA ARG A 194 -1.33 -17.97 18.30
C ARG A 194 -0.28 -17.90 19.38
#